data_AF-A0A2P5L756-F1
#
_entry.id   AF-A0A2P5L756-F1
#
_cell.length_a   1.000
_cell.length_b   1.000
_cell.length_c   1.000
_cell.angle_alpha   90.00
_cell.angle_beta   90.00
_cell.angle_gamma   90.00
#
_symmetry.space_group_name_H-M   'P 1'
#
loop_
_entity.id
_entity.type
_entity.pdbx_description
1 polymer ?
#
loop_
_entity_poly.entity_id
_entity_poly.type
_entity_poly.pdbx_seq_one_letter_code
_entity_poly.pdbx_strand_id
1 'polypeptide(L)'
;MFRLFSMAALWVFLVSSGKAVEIQEHNSLMSHGHESHLMDMDGGMVMGQNTATLPGGCDRISETKEITVHAGHKYSEKFPGTMFAFDTQEFNFKPCTKLTVHFINEDNIRHQWMMHGLPKYLYPQGMFHLEITGPAKISGTLILPPGDKTYLVHCDIAQHMEKGMKAQLKVGKGDGDLPSIPGVTANAIADDYSSVKSVLAANDAAASVAQKVAADKAAAAAKKLNPEPAAESQGSNLLSGGTVIGLVIGLILAPLLARKFKGMSASEIIAYIFELLRAGLDFLMSLVKKLIKLISAGKTKTLPGN
;
A
#
# COMPACT_ATOMS: atom_id res chain seq x y z
N MET A 1 38.66 -6.31 22.81
CA MET A 1 37.30 -6.71 23.24
C MET A 1 36.32 -5.54 23.40
N PHE A 2 36.75 -4.34 23.82
CA PHE A 2 35.83 -3.19 24.01
C PHE A 2 35.23 -2.55 22.74
N ARG A 3 35.72 -2.85 21.53
CA ARG A 3 35.19 -2.27 20.28
C ARG A 3 34.03 -3.05 19.64
N LEU A 4 33.84 -4.32 20.00
CA LEU A 4 32.76 -5.16 19.44
C LEU A 4 31.41 -4.94 20.17
N PHE A 5 31.44 -4.54 21.44
CA PHE A 5 30.22 -4.25 22.21
C PHE A 5 29.53 -2.93 21.79
N SER A 6 30.28 -1.95 21.29
CA SER A 6 29.73 -0.64 20.93
C SER A 6 28.95 -0.63 19.61
N MET A 7 29.21 -1.55 18.69
CA MET A 7 28.47 -1.64 17.42
C MET A 7 27.18 -2.47 17.53
N ALA A 8 27.14 -3.46 18.44
CA ALA A 8 25.92 -4.24 18.69
C ALA A 8 24.85 -3.38 19.40
N ALA A 9 25.24 -2.53 20.36
CA ALA A 9 24.30 -1.65 21.06
C ALA A 9 23.66 -0.59 20.13
N LEU A 10 24.39 -0.13 19.11
CA LEU A 10 23.88 0.86 18.15
C LEU A 10 22.91 0.26 17.12
N TRP A 11 23.03 -1.05 16.83
CA TRP A 11 22.09 -1.77 15.97
C TRP A 11 20.77 -2.09 16.66
N VAL A 12 20.76 -2.35 17.97
CA VAL A 12 19.52 -2.67 18.71
C VAL A 12 18.58 -1.46 18.82
N PHE A 13 19.09 -0.23 18.81
CA PHE A 13 18.25 0.99 18.84
C PHE A 13 17.65 1.39 17.48
N LEU A 14 18.11 0.80 16.37
CA LEU A 14 17.60 1.13 15.02
C LEU A 14 16.45 0.22 14.54
N VAL A 15 16.13 -0.86 15.28
CA VAL A 15 15.17 -1.89 14.83
C VAL A 15 13.75 -1.70 15.43
N SER A 16 13.55 -0.77 16.36
CA SER A 16 12.30 -0.72 17.15
C SER A 16 11.28 0.36 16.74
N SER A 17 11.44 1.02 15.59
CA SER A 17 10.48 2.04 15.12
C SER A 17 9.50 1.50 14.10
N GLY A 18 8.93 0.31 14.34
CA GLY A 18 7.67 -0.05 13.69
C GLY A 18 6.57 0.80 14.32
N LYS A 19 6.28 1.98 13.76
CA LYS A 19 5.07 2.71 14.12
C LYS A 19 3.90 1.82 13.73
N ALA A 20 3.25 1.19 14.70
CA ALA A 20 1.94 0.61 14.49
C ALA A 20 1.06 1.72 13.91
N VAL A 21 0.49 1.48 12.74
CA VAL A 21 -0.44 2.42 12.11
C VAL A 21 -1.61 2.56 13.07
N GLU A 22 -1.89 3.78 13.51
CA GLU A 22 -3.01 4.06 14.41
C GLU A 22 -4.30 3.83 13.62
N ILE A 23 -5.06 2.81 14.02
CA ILE A 23 -6.34 2.46 13.39
C ILE A 23 -7.41 3.37 14.00
N GLN A 24 -7.98 4.25 13.19
CA GLN A 24 -9.11 5.08 13.62
C GLN A 24 -10.36 4.22 13.82
N GLU A 25 -11.02 4.34 14.98
CA GLU A 25 -12.22 3.56 15.30
C GLU A 25 -13.49 4.38 15.05
N HIS A 26 -14.34 3.91 14.14
CA HIS A 26 -15.59 4.55 13.76
C HIS A 26 -16.76 4.03 14.59
N ASN A 27 -16.88 4.55 15.82
CA ASN A 27 -17.91 4.13 16.79
C ASN A 27 -19.06 5.14 16.96
N SER A 28 -18.90 6.35 16.42
CA SER A 28 -19.85 7.47 16.58
C SER A 28 -20.75 7.65 15.36
N LEU A 29 -21.37 6.56 14.92
CA LEU A 29 -22.23 6.54 13.73
C LEU A 29 -23.60 7.19 14.02
N MET A 30 -24.09 8.00 13.08
CA MET A 30 -25.38 8.68 13.13
C MET A 30 -26.33 8.12 12.07
N SER A 31 -27.62 8.05 12.39
CA SER A 31 -28.66 7.58 11.45
C SER A 31 -29.05 8.68 10.46
N HIS A 32 -29.00 8.38 9.16
CA HIS A 32 -29.35 9.30 8.08
C HIS A 32 -30.60 8.85 7.31
N GLY A 33 -31.76 8.98 7.96
CA GLY A 33 -33.09 8.80 7.37
C GLY A 33 -33.79 7.51 7.77
N HIS A 34 -33.06 6.37 7.84
CA HIS A 34 -33.58 5.07 8.28
C HIS A 34 -32.59 4.36 9.20
N GLU A 35 -33.08 3.58 10.17
CA GLU A 35 -32.26 2.88 11.19
C GLU A 35 -31.16 1.97 10.61
N SER A 36 -31.32 1.54 9.36
CA SER A 36 -30.38 0.66 8.67
C SER A 36 -29.27 1.41 7.90
N HIS A 37 -29.23 2.75 7.91
CA HIS A 37 -28.20 3.54 7.22
C HIS A 37 -27.50 4.47 8.21
N LEU A 38 -26.30 4.07 8.63
CA LEU A 38 -25.49 4.76 9.61
C LEU A 38 -24.24 5.31 8.94
N MET A 39 -23.88 6.56 9.24
CA MET A 39 -22.68 7.21 8.73
C MET A 39 -22.03 8.06 9.81
N ASP A 40 -20.73 8.29 9.72
CA ASP A 40 -20.05 9.35 10.45
C ASP A 40 -19.40 10.36 9.51
N MET A 41 -18.89 11.45 10.09
CA MET A 41 -18.25 12.54 9.36
C MET A 41 -16.86 12.19 8.85
N ASP A 42 -16.26 11.12 9.35
CA ASP A 42 -14.89 10.70 9.06
C ASP A 42 -14.84 9.66 7.91
N GLY A 43 -15.99 9.34 7.31
CA GLY A 43 -16.09 8.47 6.13
C GLY A 43 -16.36 7.00 6.45
N GLY A 44 -16.85 6.69 7.65
CA GLY A 44 -17.41 5.39 7.99
C GLY A 44 -18.90 5.29 7.62
N MET A 45 -19.31 4.17 7.01
CA MET A 45 -20.71 3.91 6.68
C MET A 45 -21.10 2.45 6.91
N VAL A 46 -22.27 2.24 7.51
CA VAL A 46 -22.93 0.93 7.65
C VAL A 46 -24.31 1.00 7.00
N MET A 47 -24.56 0.12 6.02
CA MET A 47 -25.89 -0.08 5.45
C MET A 47 -26.40 -1.51 5.68
N GLY A 48 -27.69 -1.63 5.96
CA GLY A 48 -28.36 -2.90 6.21
C GLY A 48 -28.16 -3.44 7.62
N GLN A 49 -27.81 -2.58 8.59
CA GLN A 49 -27.67 -3.02 9.99
C GLN A 49 -28.98 -3.64 10.50
N ASN A 50 -28.86 -4.81 11.11
CA ASN A 50 -29.96 -5.53 11.73
C ASN A 50 -29.47 -6.29 12.98
N THR A 51 -29.85 -5.79 14.15
CA THR A 51 -29.42 -6.34 15.46
C THR A 51 -30.46 -7.22 16.13
N ALA A 52 -31.72 -7.22 15.65
CA ALA A 52 -32.85 -7.78 16.38
C ALA A 52 -33.91 -8.46 15.51
N THR A 53 -34.14 -8.01 14.27
CA THR A 53 -35.27 -8.47 13.45
C THR A 53 -34.93 -9.76 12.72
N LEU A 54 -35.60 -10.86 13.06
CA LEU A 54 -35.36 -12.16 12.45
C LEU A 54 -35.81 -12.18 10.96
N PRO A 55 -35.00 -12.72 10.05
CA PRO A 55 -35.44 -13.05 8.71
C PRO A 55 -36.60 -14.07 8.76
N GLY A 56 -37.54 -13.99 7.83
CA GLY A 56 -38.59 -14.99 7.65
C GLY A 56 -38.02 -16.39 7.50
N GLY A 57 -38.55 -17.33 8.28
CA GLY A 57 -38.06 -18.71 8.39
C GLY A 57 -37.00 -18.94 9.47
N CYS A 58 -36.59 -17.90 10.21
CA CYS A 58 -35.85 -18.04 11.46
C CYS A 58 -36.79 -17.92 12.67
N ASP A 59 -36.97 -19.01 13.43
CA ASP A 59 -37.77 -18.98 14.67
C ASP A 59 -37.01 -18.31 15.84
N ARG A 60 -35.68 -18.41 15.81
CA ARG A 60 -34.77 -17.84 16.82
C ARG A 60 -33.37 -17.66 16.23
N ILE A 61 -32.55 -16.85 16.90
CA ILE A 61 -31.10 -16.81 16.66
C ILE A 61 -30.51 -18.18 17.01
N SER A 62 -29.81 -18.79 16.05
CA SER A 62 -29.18 -20.10 16.22
C SER A 62 -27.86 -19.98 16.99
N GLU A 63 -27.08 -18.94 16.68
CA GLU A 63 -25.85 -18.56 17.38
C GLU A 63 -25.54 -17.07 17.17
N THR A 64 -24.69 -16.51 18.03
CA THR A 64 -24.09 -15.18 17.85
C THR A 64 -22.61 -15.36 17.57
N LYS A 65 -22.10 -14.69 16.54
CA LYS A 65 -20.71 -14.75 16.11
C LYS A 65 -20.18 -13.37 15.83
N GLU A 66 -18.91 -13.17 16.15
CA GLU A 66 -18.16 -11.97 15.81
C GLU A 66 -16.95 -12.40 14.98
N ILE A 67 -16.69 -11.68 13.90
CA ILE A 67 -15.49 -11.86 13.09
C ILE A 67 -14.77 -10.53 12.94
N THR A 68 -13.45 -10.62 12.85
CA THR A 68 -12.61 -9.50 12.42
C THR A 68 -12.09 -9.82 11.03
N VAL A 69 -12.28 -8.89 10.10
CA VAL A 69 -11.84 -9.02 8.71
C VAL A 69 -10.89 -7.88 8.43
N HIS A 70 -9.64 -8.22 8.16
CA HIS A 70 -8.64 -7.25 7.75
C HIS A 70 -8.62 -7.13 6.22
N ALA A 71 -8.40 -5.92 5.72
CA ALA A 71 -8.41 -5.58 4.32
C ALA A 71 -7.20 -4.72 3.94
N GLY A 72 -6.66 -4.99 2.75
CA GLY A 72 -5.66 -4.14 2.12
C GLY A 72 -4.69 -4.89 1.21
N HIS A 73 -3.71 -4.18 0.66
CA HIS A 73 -2.72 -4.72 -0.28
C HIS A 73 -1.91 -5.88 0.31
N LYS A 74 -1.52 -5.77 1.59
CA LYS A 74 -0.71 -6.80 2.27
C LYS A 74 -1.33 -8.19 2.21
N TYR A 75 -2.66 -8.28 2.25
CA TYR A 75 -3.36 -9.57 2.21
C TYR A 75 -3.43 -10.19 0.81
N SER A 76 -3.13 -9.41 -0.23
CA SER A 76 -3.13 -9.85 -1.63
C SER A 76 -1.82 -10.51 -2.06
N GLU A 77 -0.73 -10.35 -1.29
CA GLU A 77 0.61 -10.87 -1.63
C GLU A 77 0.64 -12.38 -1.89
N LYS A 78 -0.23 -13.14 -1.22
CA LYS A 78 -0.38 -14.60 -1.37
C LYS A 78 -1.11 -15.02 -2.65
N PHE A 79 -1.72 -14.09 -3.39
CA PHE A 79 -2.53 -14.37 -4.57
C PHE A 79 -1.95 -13.66 -5.80
N PRO A 80 -1.22 -14.38 -6.68
CA PRO A 80 -0.67 -13.80 -7.91
C PRO A 80 -1.74 -13.11 -8.75
N GLY A 81 -1.43 -11.93 -9.28
CA GLY A 81 -2.34 -11.14 -10.12
C GLY A 81 -3.37 -10.30 -9.35
N THR A 82 -3.40 -10.37 -8.02
CA THR A 82 -4.27 -9.54 -7.18
C THR A 82 -3.53 -8.35 -6.59
N MET A 83 -4.24 -7.26 -6.31
CA MET A 83 -3.72 -6.06 -5.63
C MET A 83 -4.37 -5.80 -4.28
N PHE A 84 -5.57 -6.33 -4.05
CA PHE A 84 -6.32 -6.14 -2.82
C PHE A 84 -6.92 -7.46 -2.41
N ALA A 85 -6.95 -7.73 -1.11
CA ALA A 85 -7.67 -8.87 -0.58
C ALA A 85 -8.17 -8.59 0.84
N PHE A 86 -9.14 -9.40 1.25
CA PHE A 86 -9.38 -9.64 2.66
C PHE A 86 -8.31 -10.60 3.19
N ASP A 87 -8.09 -10.65 4.50
CA ASP A 87 -7.26 -11.66 5.14
C ASP A 87 -7.87 -13.08 5.02
N THR A 88 -9.21 -13.15 5.01
CA THR A 88 -10.03 -14.35 4.97
C THR A 88 -10.88 -14.40 3.69
N GLN A 89 -10.82 -15.54 2.98
CA GLN A 89 -11.47 -15.74 1.68
C GLN A 89 -12.78 -16.53 1.76
N GLU A 90 -12.96 -17.30 2.84
CA GLU A 90 -14.15 -18.13 3.05
C GLU A 90 -14.61 -18.04 4.51
N PHE A 91 -15.91 -17.84 4.69
CA PHE A 91 -16.58 -17.89 5.99
C PHE A 91 -17.66 -18.96 5.98
N ASN A 92 -17.84 -19.64 7.11
CA ASN A 92 -18.85 -20.70 7.26
C ASN A 92 -19.67 -20.43 8.53
N PHE A 93 -20.98 -20.29 8.39
CA PHE A 93 -21.90 -20.01 9.50
C PHE A 93 -23.16 -20.87 9.44
N LYS A 94 -23.78 -21.10 10.60
CA LYS A 94 -25.11 -21.72 10.63
C LYS A 94 -26.18 -20.75 10.11
N PRO A 95 -27.29 -21.26 9.58
CA PRO A 95 -28.45 -20.44 9.27
C PRO A 95 -28.98 -19.73 10.52
N CYS A 96 -29.58 -18.55 10.38
CA CYS A 96 -30.12 -17.76 11.49
C CYS A 96 -29.07 -17.29 12.53
N THR A 97 -27.81 -17.15 12.11
CA THR A 97 -26.73 -16.60 12.95
C THR A 97 -26.82 -15.08 13.02
N LYS A 98 -26.72 -14.50 14.22
CA LYS A 98 -26.44 -13.07 14.41
C LYS A 98 -24.94 -12.85 14.26
N LEU A 99 -24.53 -12.23 13.16
CA LEU A 99 -23.13 -12.00 12.82
C LEU A 99 -22.78 -10.52 13.00
N THR A 100 -21.76 -10.24 13.79
CA THR A 100 -21.11 -8.93 13.85
C THR A 100 -19.78 -9.02 13.10
N VAL A 101 -19.57 -8.10 12.17
CA VAL A 101 -18.34 -8.01 11.39
C VAL A 101 -17.59 -6.75 11.83
N HIS A 102 -16.36 -6.91 12.27
CA HIS A 102 -15.40 -5.85 12.51
C HIS A 102 -14.49 -5.74 11.30
N PHE A 103 -14.75 -4.76 10.46
CA PHE A 103 -14.00 -4.53 9.24
C PHE A 103 -12.86 -3.54 9.49
N ILE A 104 -11.62 -4.01 9.33
CA ILE A 104 -10.40 -3.23 9.53
C ILE A 104 -9.76 -3.00 8.16
N ASN A 105 -9.74 -1.75 7.72
CA ASN A 105 -9.03 -1.32 6.53
C ASN A 105 -7.64 -0.83 6.94
N GLU A 106 -6.59 -1.54 6.52
CA GLU A 106 -5.19 -1.19 6.81
C GLU A 106 -4.54 -0.35 5.72
N ASP A 107 -5.21 -0.14 4.59
CA ASP A 107 -4.75 0.70 3.49
C ASP A 107 -5.18 2.17 3.67
N ASN A 108 -4.51 3.07 2.93
CA ASN A 108 -4.87 4.49 2.86
C ASN A 108 -5.88 4.80 1.74
N ILE A 109 -6.68 3.81 1.33
CA ILE A 109 -7.74 3.95 0.33
C ILE A 109 -9.04 3.37 0.88
N ARG A 110 -10.16 3.71 0.27
CA ARG A 110 -11.47 3.23 0.70
C ARG A 110 -11.66 1.76 0.37
N HIS A 111 -12.08 0.97 1.35
CA HIS A 111 -12.50 -0.41 1.12
C HIS A 111 -13.88 -0.65 1.70
N GLN A 112 -14.50 -1.73 1.24
CA GLN A 112 -15.84 -2.11 1.64
C GLN A 112 -15.88 -3.62 1.89
N TRP A 113 -16.70 -4.00 2.86
CA TRP A 113 -17.15 -5.35 3.08
C TRP A 113 -18.64 -5.39 2.77
N MET A 114 -18.99 -5.85 1.56
CA MET A 114 -20.35 -5.86 1.05
C MET A 114 -20.81 -7.28 0.77
N MET A 115 -22.06 -7.58 1.12
CA MET A 115 -22.72 -8.85 0.83
C MET A 115 -24.09 -8.59 0.18
N HIS A 116 -24.32 -9.15 -1.00
CA HIS A 116 -25.59 -9.07 -1.74
C HIS A 116 -26.44 -10.33 -1.58
N GLY A 117 -27.71 -10.27 -2.02
CA GLY A 117 -28.59 -11.43 -2.10
C GLY A 117 -29.34 -11.75 -0.82
N LEU A 118 -29.35 -10.80 0.13
CA LEU A 118 -30.14 -10.83 1.35
C LEU A 118 -31.62 -10.50 1.08
N PRO A 119 -32.55 -10.90 1.98
CA PRO A 119 -33.97 -10.62 1.81
C PRO A 119 -34.28 -9.12 1.79
N LYS A 120 -34.81 -8.61 0.65
CA LYS A 120 -35.05 -7.18 0.41
C LYS A 120 -36.05 -6.51 1.36
N TYR A 121 -36.95 -7.28 1.98
CA TYR A 121 -37.90 -6.75 2.96
C TYR A 121 -37.23 -6.38 4.28
N LEU A 122 -36.03 -6.89 4.54
CA LEU A 122 -35.29 -6.71 5.79
C LEU A 122 -34.01 -5.89 5.58
N TYR A 123 -33.32 -6.14 4.46
CA TYR A 123 -32.09 -5.47 4.09
C TYR A 123 -32.37 -4.55 2.89
N PRO A 124 -32.16 -3.23 3.01
CA PRO A 124 -32.33 -2.30 1.89
C PRO A 124 -31.54 -2.77 0.68
N GLN A 125 -32.16 -2.78 -0.51
CA GLN A 125 -31.58 -3.30 -1.76
C GLN A 125 -31.12 -4.78 -1.70
N GLY A 126 -31.42 -5.51 -0.63
CA GLY A 126 -30.98 -6.89 -0.43
C GLY A 126 -29.48 -6.99 -0.15
N MET A 127 -28.90 -5.99 0.52
CA MET A 127 -27.47 -5.92 0.80
C MET A 127 -27.15 -5.49 2.23
N PHE A 128 -25.99 -5.91 2.70
CA PHE A 128 -25.33 -5.43 3.92
C PHE A 128 -23.95 -4.90 3.52
N HIS A 129 -23.57 -3.75 4.07
CA HIS A 129 -22.40 -3.01 3.61
C HIS A 129 -21.72 -2.33 4.79
N LEU A 130 -20.41 -2.57 4.94
CA LEU A 130 -19.50 -1.76 5.74
C LEU A 130 -18.52 -1.05 4.81
N GLU A 131 -18.43 0.28 4.88
CA GLU A 131 -17.50 1.09 4.10
C GLU A 131 -16.65 1.93 5.04
N ILE A 132 -15.35 2.01 4.75
CA ILE A 132 -14.45 2.87 5.49
C ILE A 132 -13.21 3.25 4.69
N THR A 133 -12.76 4.51 4.82
CA THR A 133 -11.46 4.95 4.33
C THR A 133 -10.42 4.70 5.42
N GLY A 134 -9.42 3.88 5.12
CA GLY A 134 -8.42 3.49 6.11
C GLY A 134 -7.25 4.47 6.21
N PRO A 135 -6.35 4.27 7.20
CA PRO A 135 -6.32 3.14 8.13
C PRO A 135 -7.35 3.27 9.27
N ALA A 136 -8.36 2.40 9.30
CA ALA A 136 -9.51 2.59 10.18
C ALA A 136 -10.36 1.30 10.33
N LYS A 137 -11.23 1.29 11.34
CA LYS A 137 -12.12 0.16 11.68
C LYS A 137 -13.57 0.61 11.81
N ILE A 138 -14.47 -0.18 11.24
CA ILE A 138 -15.92 -0.03 11.38
C ILE A 138 -16.56 -1.37 11.70
N SER A 139 -17.69 -1.36 12.40
CA SER A 139 -18.40 -2.58 12.76
C SER A 139 -19.88 -2.48 12.41
N GLY A 140 -20.46 -3.60 12.00
CA GLY A 140 -21.90 -3.69 11.84
C GLY A 140 -22.40 -5.11 12.06
N THR A 141 -23.70 -5.23 12.28
CA THR A 141 -24.36 -6.50 12.61
C THR A 141 -25.48 -6.81 11.64
N LEU A 142 -25.59 -8.08 11.24
CA LEU A 142 -26.68 -8.64 10.47
C LEU A 142 -27.11 -9.99 11.02
N ILE A 143 -28.32 -10.43 10.65
CA ILE A 143 -28.81 -11.77 10.93
C ILE A 143 -28.91 -12.56 9.61
N LEU A 144 -28.10 -13.61 9.50
CA LEU A 144 -28.06 -14.45 8.31
C LEU A 144 -29.41 -15.19 8.13
N PRO A 145 -29.94 -15.30 6.90
CA PRO A 145 -31.23 -15.96 6.64
C PRO A 145 -31.19 -17.47 6.89
N PRO A 146 -32.35 -18.16 6.89
CA PRO A 146 -32.39 -19.61 6.98
C PRO A 146 -31.90 -20.28 5.68
N GLY A 147 -31.68 -21.59 5.73
CA GLY A 147 -31.35 -22.43 4.58
C GLY A 147 -29.86 -22.49 4.23
N ASP A 148 -29.55 -23.17 3.13
CA ASP A 148 -28.20 -23.36 2.61
C ASP A 148 -27.98 -22.40 1.43
N LYS A 149 -27.04 -21.45 1.55
CA LYS A 149 -26.72 -20.48 0.49
C LYS A 149 -25.31 -19.92 0.62
N THR A 150 -24.64 -19.73 -0.51
CA THR A 150 -23.34 -19.06 -0.58
C THR A 150 -23.54 -17.62 -1.06
N TYR A 151 -22.90 -16.69 -0.37
CA TYR A 151 -22.97 -15.26 -0.62
C TYR A 151 -21.62 -14.74 -1.08
N LEU A 152 -21.63 -13.87 -2.10
CA LEU A 152 -20.44 -13.12 -2.47
C LEU A 152 -20.23 -12.01 -1.46
N VAL A 153 -19.03 -12.00 -0.87
CA VAL A 153 -18.53 -10.90 -0.05
C VAL A 153 -17.47 -10.17 -0.87
N HIS A 154 -17.59 -8.87 -1.09
CA HIS A 154 -16.61 -8.14 -1.91
C HIS A 154 -16.54 -6.66 -1.52
N CYS A 155 -15.56 -5.96 -2.08
CA CYS A 155 -15.59 -4.50 -2.16
C CYS A 155 -16.38 -4.08 -3.40
N ASP A 156 -17.31 -3.14 -3.29
CA ASP A 156 -18.15 -2.66 -4.41
C ASP A 156 -17.43 -1.65 -5.31
N ILE A 157 -16.23 -1.21 -4.93
CA ILE A 157 -15.32 -0.52 -5.85
C ILE A 157 -14.85 -1.55 -6.88
N ALA A 158 -15.34 -1.40 -8.12
CA ALA A 158 -15.12 -2.35 -9.21
C ALA A 158 -13.64 -2.76 -9.35
N GLN A 159 -12.72 -1.79 -9.33
CA GLN A 159 -11.28 -2.09 -9.44
C GLN A 159 -10.76 -2.92 -8.26
N HIS A 160 -11.30 -2.75 -7.05
CA HIS A 160 -10.87 -3.52 -5.89
C HIS A 160 -11.34 -4.98 -6.01
N MET A 161 -12.60 -5.19 -6.40
CA MET A 161 -13.15 -6.53 -6.64
C MET A 161 -12.43 -7.25 -7.78
N GLU A 162 -12.27 -6.60 -8.93
CA GLU A 162 -11.58 -7.15 -10.10
C GLU A 162 -10.14 -7.54 -9.75
N LYS A 163 -9.50 -6.79 -8.85
CA LYS A 163 -8.13 -7.04 -8.40
C LYS A 163 -8.04 -7.88 -7.14
N GLY A 164 -9.07 -8.66 -6.84
CA GLY A 164 -9.01 -9.77 -5.87
C GLY A 164 -9.77 -9.55 -4.57
N MET A 165 -10.38 -8.38 -4.34
CA MET A 165 -11.06 -8.10 -3.08
C MET A 165 -12.46 -8.70 -3.02
N LYS A 166 -12.49 -10.02 -2.91
CA LYS A 166 -13.69 -10.86 -2.85
C LYS A 166 -13.43 -12.12 -2.02
N ALA A 167 -14.49 -12.60 -1.41
CA ALA A 167 -14.57 -13.77 -0.55
C ALA A 167 -15.95 -14.41 -0.72
N GLN A 168 -16.15 -15.58 -0.13
CA GLN A 168 -17.46 -16.22 -0.07
C GLN A 168 -17.88 -16.47 1.38
N LEU A 169 -19.16 -16.27 1.67
CA LEU A 169 -19.77 -16.59 2.95
C LEU A 169 -20.83 -17.66 2.75
N LYS A 170 -20.60 -18.83 3.33
CA LYS A 170 -21.51 -19.98 3.30
C LYS A 170 -22.39 -19.97 4.53
N VAL A 171 -23.70 -19.97 4.28
CA VAL A 171 -24.73 -20.22 5.29
C VAL A 171 -25.18 -21.67 5.17
N GLY A 172 -25.21 -22.39 6.29
CA GLY A 172 -25.50 -23.81 6.31
C GLY A 172 -24.44 -24.59 5.53
N LYS A 173 -24.85 -25.36 4.53
CA LYS A 173 -23.94 -26.08 3.61
C LYS A 173 -23.40 -25.21 2.47
N GLY A 174 -23.95 -24.01 2.27
CA GLY A 174 -23.77 -23.24 1.03
C GLY A 174 -24.50 -23.88 -0.16
N ASP A 175 -24.58 -23.15 -1.28
CA ASP A 175 -25.15 -23.63 -2.56
C ASP A 175 -24.08 -23.86 -3.64
N GLY A 176 -22.82 -23.97 -3.22
CA GLY A 176 -21.65 -24.18 -4.08
C GLY A 176 -20.54 -23.19 -3.78
N ASP A 177 -19.37 -23.40 -4.40
CA ASP A 177 -18.28 -22.43 -4.38
C ASP A 177 -18.47 -21.40 -5.49
N LEU A 178 -18.24 -20.13 -5.16
CA LEU A 178 -18.30 -19.05 -6.14
C LEU A 178 -17.04 -19.08 -6.99
N PRO A 179 -17.14 -18.76 -8.30
CA PRO A 179 -15.97 -18.74 -9.17
C PRO A 179 -15.04 -17.56 -8.85
N SER A 180 -13.75 -17.73 -9.15
CA SER A 180 -12.73 -16.68 -9.02
C SER A 180 -12.58 -16.09 -7.61
N ILE A 181 -12.84 -16.84 -6.55
CA ILE A 181 -12.53 -16.41 -5.18
C ILE A 181 -11.06 -16.75 -4.91
N PRO A 182 -10.19 -15.75 -4.64
CA PRO A 182 -8.75 -16.00 -4.42
C PRO A 182 -8.54 -17.09 -3.38
N GLY A 183 -7.64 -18.04 -3.65
CA GLY A 183 -7.31 -19.13 -2.73
C GLY A 183 -8.39 -20.19 -2.50
N VAL A 184 -9.62 -20.02 -3.04
CA VAL A 184 -10.73 -20.96 -2.87
C VAL A 184 -11.09 -21.60 -4.21
N THR A 185 -11.31 -20.80 -5.25
CA THR A 185 -11.62 -21.30 -6.60
C THR A 185 -10.70 -20.69 -7.65
N ALA A 186 -10.54 -21.41 -8.76
CA ALA A 186 -9.77 -20.92 -9.88
C ALA A 186 -10.43 -19.67 -10.51
N ASN A 187 -9.60 -18.80 -11.09
CA ASN A 187 -10.09 -17.68 -11.88
C ASN A 187 -10.91 -18.20 -13.07
N ALA A 188 -12.10 -17.63 -13.28
CA ALA A 188 -12.96 -17.96 -14.40
C ALA A 188 -12.30 -17.60 -15.74
N ILE A 189 -11.49 -16.55 -15.74
CA ILE A 189 -10.63 -16.15 -16.84
C ILE A 189 -9.21 -16.12 -16.28
N ALA A 190 -8.37 -17.06 -16.71
CA ALA A 190 -6.99 -17.14 -16.28
C ALA A 190 -6.15 -16.10 -17.03
N ASP A 191 -5.31 -15.37 -16.31
CA ASP A 191 -4.31 -14.50 -16.91
C ASP A 191 -3.23 -15.36 -17.59
N ASP A 192 -2.97 -15.11 -18.88
CA ASP A 192 -1.90 -15.78 -19.61
C ASP A 192 -0.58 -15.00 -19.48
N TYR A 193 0.29 -15.51 -18.60
CA TYR A 193 1.65 -15.00 -18.42
C TYR A 193 2.71 -15.82 -19.18
N SER A 194 2.33 -16.64 -20.17
CA SER A 194 3.26 -17.49 -20.94
C SER A 194 4.36 -16.67 -21.61
N SER A 195 4.02 -15.50 -22.16
CA SER A 195 4.97 -14.54 -22.74
C SER A 195 5.93 -13.96 -21.70
N VAL A 196 5.45 -13.65 -20.48
CA VAL A 196 6.29 -13.11 -19.40
C VAL A 196 7.32 -14.14 -18.91
N LYS A 197 6.96 -15.43 -18.85
CA LYS A 197 7.92 -16.50 -18.51
C LYS A 197 9.07 -16.58 -19.52
N SER A 198 8.77 -16.44 -20.82
CA SER A 198 9.83 -16.42 -21.85
C SER A 198 10.76 -15.20 -21.73
N VAL A 199 10.23 -14.05 -21.33
CA VAL A 199 11.01 -12.81 -21.12
C VAL A 199 11.85 -12.90 -19.85
N LEU A 200 11.31 -13.41 -18.75
CA LEU A 200 12.06 -13.62 -17.51
C LEU A 200 13.17 -14.65 -17.71
N ALA A 201 12.90 -15.77 -18.38
CA ALA A 201 13.91 -16.78 -18.68
C ALA A 201 15.04 -16.23 -19.59
N ALA A 202 14.69 -15.38 -20.56
CA ALA A 202 15.68 -14.71 -21.41
C ALA A 202 16.53 -13.69 -20.61
N ASN A 203 15.92 -12.99 -19.65
CA ASN A 203 16.61 -12.03 -18.80
C ASN A 203 17.53 -12.70 -17.77
N ASP A 204 17.11 -13.82 -17.18
CA ASP A 204 17.94 -14.61 -16.27
C ASP A 204 19.12 -15.26 -17.02
N ALA A 205 18.88 -15.73 -18.26
CA ALA A 205 19.95 -16.19 -19.14
C ALA A 205 20.92 -15.04 -19.47
N ALA A 206 20.44 -13.84 -19.80
CA ALA A 206 21.28 -12.67 -20.06
C ALA A 206 22.07 -12.21 -18.82
N ALA A 207 21.45 -12.25 -17.63
CA ALA A 207 22.09 -11.91 -16.36
C ALA A 207 23.18 -12.92 -15.97
N SER A 208 22.94 -14.22 -16.21
CA SER A 208 23.93 -15.27 -15.97
C SER A 208 25.13 -15.17 -16.92
N VAL A 209 24.90 -14.78 -18.19
CA VAL A 209 25.96 -14.50 -19.16
C VAL A 209 26.75 -13.26 -18.76
N ALA A 210 26.10 -12.19 -18.29
CA ALA A 210 26.77 -10.99 -17.82
C ALA A 210 27.63 -11.25 -16.56
N GLN A 211 27.14 -12.07 -15.62
CA GLN A 211 27.90 -12.48 -14.44
C GLN A 211 29.10 -13.36 -14.81
N LYS A 212 28.95 -14.27 -15.77
CA LYS A 212 30.04 -15.11 -16.26
C LYS A 212 31.12 -14.28 -16.97
N VAL A 213 30.73 -13.30 -17.80
CA VAL A 213 31.67 -12.38 -18.46
C VAL A 213 32.40 -11.49 -17.45
N ALA A 214 31.73 -11.07 -16.38
CA ALA A 214 32.36 -10.31 -15.29
C ALA A 214 33.35 -11.17 -14.48
N ALA A 215 33.00 -12.43 -14.20
CA ALA A 215 33.87 -13.38 -13.52
C ALA A 215 35.10 -13.74 -14.37
N ASP A 216 34.93 -13.93 -15.67
CA ASP A 216 36.02 -14.22 -16.61
C ASP A 216 36.98 -13.02 -16.76
N LYS A 217 36.46 -11.79 -16.76
CA LYS A 217 37.28 -10.56 -16.72
C LYS A 217 38.02 -10.40 -15.39
N ALA A 218 37.41 -10.72 -14.26
CA ALA A 218 38.05 -10.68 -12.95
C ALA A 218 39.17 -11.73 -12.82
N ALA A 219 38.96 -12.93 -13.36
CA ALA A 219 39.97 -13.99 -13.42
C ALA A 219 41.15 -13.63 -14.35
N ALA A 220 40.87 -12.97 -15.48
CA ALA A 220 41.92 -12.46 -16.38
C ALA A 220 42.73 -11.31 -15.76
N ALA A 221 42.11 -10.46 -14.93
CA ALA A 221 42.80 -9.41 -14.17
C ALA A 221 43.67 -9.99 -13.03
N ALA A 222 43.19 -11.04 -12.35
CA ALA A 222 43.94 -11.73 -11.29
C ALA A 222 45.18 -12.48 -11.82
N LYS A 223 45.14 -12.95 -13.08
CA LYS A 223 46.29 -13.63 -13.72
C LYS A 223 47.41 -12.68 -14.17
N LYS A 224 47.21 -11.36 -14.07
CA LYS A 224 48.19 -10.33 -14.45
C LYS A 224 49.04 -9.81 -13.28
N LEU A 225 48.90 -10.38 -12.08
CA LEU A 225 49.60 -9.96 -10.87
C LEU A 225 50.29 -11.14 -10.18
N ASN A 226 51.53 -11.41 -10.60
CA ASN A 226 52.63 -11.77 -9.69
C ASN A 226 53.99 -11.45 -10.35
N PRO A 227 55.04 -11.13 -9.57
CA PRO A 227 55.80 -9.90 -9.79
C PRO A 227 57.31 -10.13 -10.00
N GLU A 228 57.98 -9.16 -10.63
CA GLU A 228 59.45 -9.01 -10.57
C GLU A 228 59.77 -7.67 -9.88
N PRO A 229 60.84 -7.57 -9.05
CA PRO A 229 60.93 -6.57 -8.00
C PRO A 229 61.77 -5.36 -8.42
N ALA A 230 61.26 -4.14 -8.23
CA ALA A 230 62.07 -2.99 -7.84
C ALA A 230 61.23 -1.73 -7.60
N ALA A 231 61.71 -0.98 -6.61
CA ALA A 231 61.55 0.46 -6.37
C ALA A 231 60.26 0.94 -5.66
N GLU A 232 60.52 1.56 -4.51
CA GLU A 232 59.62 2.37 -3.71
C GLU A 232 58.95 3.49 -4.54
N SER A 233 57.64 3.68 -4.33
CA SER A 233 56.99 4.98 -4.56
C SER A 233 55.62 5.04 -3.87
N GLN A 234 55.58 5.86 -2.81
CA GLN A 234 54.51 6.69 -2.25
C GLN A 234 53.05 6.56 -2.75
N GLY A 235 52.14 6.39 -1.78
CA GLY A 235 51.05 7.34 -1.48
C GLY A 235 49.87 7.58 -2.45
N SER A 236 48.64 7.44 -1.90
CA SER A 236 47.32 7.97 -2.34
C SER A 236 46.70 7.35 -3.61
N ASN A 237 45.42 6.92 -3.58
CA ASN A 237 44.28 7.78 -3.88
C ASN A 237 42.94 7.25 -3.30
N LEU A 238 42.72 7.40 -2.00
CA LEU A 238 41.37 7.38 -1.37
C LEU A 238 40.75 8.79 -1.27
N LEU A 239 41.43 9.79 -1.85
CA LEU A 239 41.05 11.20 -1.89
C LEU A 239 40.73 11.59 -3.34
N SER A 240 39.60 11.11 -3.85
CA SER A 240 38.99 11.75 -5.01
C SER A 240 38.62 13.19 -4.63
N GLY A 241 38.87 14.16 -5.51
CA GLY A 241 38.57 15.58 -5.25
C GLY A 241 37.11 15.83 -4.84
N GLY A 242 36.18 14.97 -5.29
CA GLY A 242 34.78 15.04 -4.89
C GLY A 242 34.54 14.74 -3.40
N THR A 243 35.28 13.79 -2.81
CA THR A 243 35.19 13.44 -1.39
C THR A 243 35.73 14.55 -0.48
N VAL A 244 36.79 15.25 -0.90
CA VAL A 244 37.33 16.38 -0.16
C VAL A 244 36.36 17.56 -0.19
N ILE A 245 35.80 17.87 -1.36
CA ILE A 245 34.83 18.96 -1.52
C ILE A 245 33.56 18.67 -0.70
N GLY A 246 33.03 17.45 -0.76
CA GLY A 246 31.85 17.05 0.03
C GLY A 246 32.09 17.15 1.53
N LEU A 247 33.27 16.75 2.01
CA LEU A 247 33.62 16.78 3.43
C LEU A 247 33.83 18.20 3.95
N VAL A 248 34.45 19.07 3.15
CA VAL A 248 34.61 20.50 3.48
C VAL A 248 33.26 21.21 3.52
N ILE A 249 32.40 20.98 2.51
CA ILE A 249 31.05 21.54 2.46
C ILE A 249 30.22 21.04 3.65
N GLY A 250 30.30 19.75 3.95
CA GLY A 250 29.61 19.13 5.10
C GLY A 250 30.06 19.72 6.44
N LEU A 251 31.36 19.88 6.66
CA LEU A 251 31.91 20.46 7.90
C LEU A 251 31.54 21.93 8.11
N ILE A 252 31.36 22.70 7.02
CA ILE A 252 30.96 24.11 7.11
C ILE A 252 29.44 24.24 7.29
N LEU A 253 28.64 23.45 6.57
CA LEU A 253 27.18 23.53 6.62
C LEU A 253 26.60 22.90 7.88
N ALA A 254 27.18 21.81 8.39
CA ALA A 254 26.67 21.11 9.57
C ALA A 254 26.48 22.02 10.81
N PRO A 255 27.46 22.84 11.25
CA PRO A 255 27.27 23.71 12.42
C PRO A 255 26.27 24.84 12.16
N LEU A 256 26.14 25.31 10.92
CA LEU A 256 25.16 26.35 10.55
C LEU A 256 23.73 25.80 10.56
N LEU A 257 23.53 24.61 10.01
CA LEU A 257 22.25 23.92 10.01
C LEU A 257 21.87 23.47 11.42
N ALA A 258 22.82 22.97 12.22
CA ALA A 258 22.58 22.56 13.61
C ALA A 258 22.15 23.75 14.50
N ARG A 259 22.69 24.96 14.27
CA ARG A 259 22.21 26.17 14.96
C ARG A 259 20.82 26.58 14.50
N LYS A 260 20.54 26.47 13.19
CA LYS A 260 19.27 26.90 12.59
C LYS A 260 18.11 25.98 12.96
N PHE A 261 18.34 24.68 13.07
CA PHE A 261 17.32 23.69 13.41
C PHE A 261 17.27 23.34 14.89
N LYS A 262 18.01 24.06 15.75
CA LYS A 262 18.00 23.82 17.20
C LYS A 262 16.63 24.18 17.77
N GLY A 263 15.92 23.18 18.28
CA GLY A 263 14.59 23.34 18.91
C GLY A 263 13.41 23.19 17.95
N MET A 264 13.65 22.88 16.67
CA MET A 264 12.59 22.50 15.73
C MET A 264 12.32 21.00 15.81
N SER A 265 11.05 20.62 15.74
CA SER A 265 10.62 19.25 15.52
C SER A 265 10.95 18.77 14.11
N ALA A 266 11.00 17.45 13.91
CA ALA A 266 11.31 16.87 12.61
C ALA A 266 10.32 17.32 11.51
N SER A 267 9.04 17.51 11.85
CA SER A 267 8.01 18.02 10.92
C SER A 267 8.24 19.47 10.52
N GLU A 268 8.69 20.33 11.43
CA GLU A 268 9.02 21.73 11.13
C GLU A 268 10.24 21.85 10.22
N ILE A 269 11.26 20.99 10.41
CA ILE A 269 12.44 20.93 9.54
C ILE A 269 12.03 20.51 8.13
N ILE A 270 11.16 19.50 8.00
CA ILE A 270 10.67 19.03 6.70
C ILE A 270 9.85 20.12 6.00
N ALA A 271 8.92 20.77 6.72
CA ALA A 271 8.13 21.87 6.18
C ALA A 271 9.03 23.02 5.68
N TYR A 272 10.05 23.38 6.45
CA TYR A 272 11.03 24.39 6.08
C TYR A 272 11.80 24.03 4.80
N ILE A 273 12.20 22.76 4.63
CA ILE A 273 12.87 22.28 3.42
C ILE A 273 11.95 22.39 2.20
N PHE A 274 10.67 22.02 2.33
CA PHE A 274 9.70 22.14 1.24
C PHE A 274 9.46 23.59 0.84
N GLU A 275 9.40 24.51 1.80
CA GLU A 275 9.27 25.95 1.54
C GLU A 275 10.51 26.49 0.80
N LEU A 276 11.70 26.08 1.21
CA LEU A 276 12.95 26.47 0.57
C LEU A 276 13.07 25.92 -0.86
N LEU A 277 12.57 24.71 -1.09
CA LEU A 277 12.53 24.07 -2.40
C LEU A 277 11.53 24.78 -3.33
N ARG A 278 10.36 25.14 -2.82
CA ARG A 278 9.36 25.95 -3.55
C ARG A 278 9.92 27.31 -3.94
N ALA A 279 10.55 28.02 -3.01
CA ALA A 279 11.20 29.30 -3.28
C ALA A 279 12.32 29.17 -4.34
N GLY A 280 13.08 28.07 -4.30
CA GLY A 280 14.09 27.75 -5.31
C GLY A 280 13.50 27.53 -6.70
N LEU A 281 12.39 26.79 -6.81
CA LEU A 281 11.67 26.58 -8.06
C LEU A 281 11.09 27.89 -8.62
N ASP A 282 10.51 28.74 -7.77
CA ASP A 282 9.98 30.04 -8.16
C ASP A 282 11.09 30.96 -8.68
N PHE A 283 12.26 30.95 -8.02
CA PHE A 283 13.43 31.69 -8.47
C PHE A 283 13.92 31.19 -9.85
N LEU A 284 14.01 29.88 -10.04
CA LEU A 284 14.40 29.25 -11.31
C LEU A 284 13.44 29.64 -12.44
N MET A 285 12.13 29.54 -12.20
CA MET A 285 11.10 29.94 -13.16
C MET A 285 11.20 31.44 -13.49
N SER A 286 11.58 32.29 -12.53
CA SER A 286 11.82 33.71 -12.79
C SER A 286 13.01 33.94 -13.73
N LEU A 287 14.09 33.15 -13.60
CA LEU A 287 15.26 33.21 -14.47
C LEU A 287 14.92 32.77 -15.89
N VAL A 288 14.17 31.67 -16.03
CA VAL A 288 13.69 31.18 -17.33
C VAL A 288 12.82 32.21 -18.02
N LYS A 289 11.88 32.84 -17.30
CA LYS A 289 11.03 33.92 -17.86
C LYS A 289 11.86 35.12 -18.34
N LYS A 290 12.89 35.53 -17.58
CA LYS A 290 13.81 36.60 -17.99
C LYS A 290 14.61 36.22 -19.24
N LEU A 291 15.06 34.98 -19.34
CA LEU A 291 15.80 34.48 -20.51
C LEU A 291 14.93 34.45 -21.77
N ILE A 292 13.68 33.97 -21.66
CA ILE A 292 12.71 33.99 -22.77
C ILE A 292 12.45 35.42 -23.24
N LYS A 293 12.29 36.37 -22.31
CA LYS A 293 12.08 37.79 -22.63
C LYS A 293 13.27 38.40 -23.39
N LEU A 294 14.50 38.03 -23.02
CA LEU A 294 15.72 38.46 -23.71
C LEU A 294 15.80 37.91 -25.14
N ILE A 295 15.41 36.65 -25.35
CA ILE A 295 15.45 35.99 -26.67
C ILE A 295 14.34 36.53 -27.60
N SER A 296 13.15 36.81 -27.05
CA SER A 296 12.00 37.28 -27.85
C SER A 296 12.08 38.76 -28.23
N ALA A 297 12.84 39.58 -27.49
CA ALA A 297 13.03 41.01 -27.80
C ALA A 297 13.85 41.27 -29.08
N GLY A 298 14.52 40.25 -29.64
CA GLY A 298 15.33 40.39 -30.85
C GLY A 298 14.60 40.14 -32.18
N LYS A 299 13.31 39.74 -32.17
CA LYS A 299 12.62 39.23 -33.37
C LYS A 299 11.62 40.17 -34.06
N THR A 300 11.53 41.44 -33.68
CA THR A 300 10.70 42.44 -34.39
C THR A 300 11.56 43.35 -35.26
N LYS A 301 12.06 42.83 -36.38
CA LYS A 301 12.41 43.65 -37.55
C LYS A 301 11.53 43.20 -38.71
N THR A 302 10.36 43.82 -38.82
CA THR A 302 9.47 43.72 -39.97
C THR A 302 10.11 44.45 -41.17
N LEU A 303 10.22 43.77 -42.30
CA LEU A 303 10.55 44.38 -43.59
C LEU A 303 9.33 45.18 -44.10
N PRO A 304 9.53 46.35 -44.75
CA PRO A 304 8.44 47.13 -45.31
C PRO A 304 7.86 46.39 -46.53
N GLY A 305 6.53 46.22 -46.53
CA GLY A 305 5.80 45.55 -47.61
C GLY A 305 5.70 46.40 -48.87
N ASN A 306 5.78 45.73 -50.01
CA ASN A 306 5.32 46.23 -51.32
C ASN A 306 3.80 46.12 -51.43
#